data_AF-A0A958DK16-F1
#
_entry.id   AF-A0A958DK16-F1
#
_cell.length_a   1.000
_cell.length_b   1.000
_cell.length_c   1.000
_cell.angle_alpha   90.00
_cell.angle_beta   90.00
_cell.angle_gamma   90.00
#
_symmetry.space_group_name_H-M   'P 1'
#
loop_
_entity.id
_entity.type
_entity.pdbx_description
1 polymer ?
#
loop_
_entity_poly.entity_id
_entity_poly.type
_entity_poly.pdbx_seq_one_letter_code
_entity_poly.pdbx_strand_id
1 'polypeptide(L)'
;MPIIVNNTHGSNSVRYSFQRKIFKRNGQFYLFWADDISGSQTLFYRFAGSIAALVDASSHQAVNPAHSDSQFGDNYDVLFDADHDRVGIAWMTNIEANASRLYFKIGTFASDGTINWGEESLVDPQAYPEFDNPVLGRSASGRWGIFLKRTGDDGAIAVPFYSASTATPGSGDWQDRGNQVPGDPGGSYAAYRISQVGLNGDDLLLIYKGENRTLVARRWNGTSLGDPKVAEVNIREQTISAPVIDSAGNVHLVCFDNRSNPRFHHLRYQSANNTWLILGSFTSPAG
;
A
#
# COMPACT_ATOMS: atom_id res chain seq x y z
N MET A 1 -20.33 12.36 -14.68
CA MET A 1 -19.23 12.38 -15.67
C MET A 1 -17.97 11.88 -14.98
N PRO A 2 -17.19 10.97 -15.59
CA PRO A 2 -15.85 10.67 -15.10
C PRO A 2 -15.01 11.95 -15.16
N ILE A 3 -14.33 12.28 -14.06
CA ILE A 3 -13.37 13.38 -14.00
C ILE A 3 -12.10 12.88 -14.68
N ILE A 4 -11.76 13.48 -15.82
CA ILE A 4 -10.50 13.20 -16.52
C ILE A 4 -9.43 14.08 -15.87
N VAL A 5 -8.52 13.46 -15.12
CA VAL A 5 -7.29 14.11 -14.68
C VAL A 5 -6.35 14.11 -15.88
N ASN A 6 -6.23 15.25 -16.57
CA ASN A 6 -5.24 15.41 -17.63
C ASN A 6 -3.85 15.56 -17.01
N ASN A 7 -3.14 14.44 -16.84
CA ASN A 7 -1.70 14.47 -16.65
C ASN A 7 -1.04 14.62 -18.02
N THR A 8 -0.63 15.83 -18.37
CA THR A 8 0.14 16.14 -19.60
C THR A 8 1.61 15.72 -19.51
N HIS A 9 2.05 15.18 -18.38
CA HIS A 9 3.43 14.75 -18.16
C HIS A 9 3.48 13.23 -18.16
N GLY A 10 4.36 12.65 -18.98
CA GLY A 10 4.50 11.21 -19.24
C GLY A 10 5.01 10.40 -18.05
N SER A 11 4.45 10.61 -16.86
CA SER A 11 4.86 9.93 -15.64
C SER A 11 4.24 8.53 -15.59
N ASN A 12 5.10 7.55 -15.28
CA ASN A 12 4.69 6.18 -15.01
C ASN A 12 3.90 6.03 -13.69
N SER A 13 3.64 7.12 -12.95
CA SER A 13 2.94 7.12 -11.65
C SER A 13 1.46 6.69 -11.72
N VAL A 14 0.92 6.48 -12.93
CA VAL A 14 -0.40 5.89 -13.20
C VAL A 14 -0.35 4.36 -13.40
N ARG A 15 0.84 3.76 -13.57
CA ARG A 15 1.00 2.33 -13.88
C ARG A 15 0.65 1.40 -12.72
N TYR A 16 0.63 1.91 -11.48
CA TYR A 16 0.45 1.08 -10.29
C TYR A 16 -0.86 1.37 -9.57
N SER A 17 -1.77 0.41 -9.68
CA SER A 17 -3.11 0.41 -9.10
C SER A 17 -3.02 0.21 -7.58
N PHE A 18 -3.81 0.98 -6.82
CA PHE A 18 -4.07 0.87 -5.37
C PHE A 18 -3.15 1.60 -4.37
N GLN A 19 -2.57 2.73 -4.75
CA GLN A 19 -2.10 3.72 -3.76
C GLN A 19 -3.31 4.50 -3.23
N ARG A 20 -3.43 4.66 -1.91
CA ARG A 20 -4.52 5.46 -1.31
C ARG A 20 -4.21 6.95 -1.53
N LYS A 21 -4.57 7.49 -2.69
CA LYS A 21 -4.13 8.82 -3.13
C LYS A 21 -5.00 9.99 -2.66
N ILE A 22 -6.20 9.71 -2.13
CA ILE A 22 -7.13 10.74 -1.67
C ILE A 22 -7.78 10.36 -0.34
N PHE A 23 -7.85 11.34 0.57
CA PHE A 23 -8.61 11.20 1.81
C PHE A 23 -9.27 12.52 2.21
N LYS A 24 -10.26 12.44 3.11
CA LYS A 24 -10.98 13.59 3.65
C LYS A 24 -10.67 13.76 5.13
N ARG A 25 -10.34 14.99 5.54
CA ARG A 25 -10.06 15.37 6.94
C ARG A 25 -10.58 16.78 7.18
N ASN A 26 -11.32 17.00 8.28
CA ASN A 26 -11.79 18.32 8.72
C ASN A 26 -12.42 19.18 7.60
N GLY A 27 -13.25 18.58 6.76
CA GLY A 27 -13.91 19.26 5.65
C GLY A 27 -13.05 19.52 4.41
N GLN A 28 -11.76 19.17 4.45
CA GLN A 28 -10.83 19.25 3.33
C GLN A 28 -10.58 17.87 2.72
N PHE A 29 -10.30 17.85 1.42
CA PHE A 29 -9.78 16.70 0.69
C PHE A 29 -8.30 16.90 0.46
N TYR A 30 -7.53 15.83 0.57
CA TYR A 30 -6.10 15.80 0.31
C TYR A 30 -5.83 14.86 -0.86
N LEU A 31 -5.00 15.28 -1.82
CA LEU A 31 -4.59 14.48 -2.97
C LEU A 31 -3.07 14.36 -2.98
N PHE A 32 -2.55 13.14 -3.12
CA PHE A 32 -1.13 12.83 -3.28
C PHE A 32 -0.84 12.28 -4.67
N TRP A 33 0.25 12.72 -5.28
CA TRP A 33 0.70 12.21 -6.57
C TRP A 33 2.20 12.40 -6.74
N ALA A 34 2.83 11.58 -7.57
CA ALA A 34 4.22 11.78 -7.98
C ALA A 34 4.24 12.39 -9.38
N ASP A 35 5.09 13.39 -9.57
CA ASP A 35 5.28 14.07 -10.85
C ASP A 35 6.76 14.40 -11.09
N ASP A 36 7.13 14.52 -12.37
CA ASP A 36 8.48 14.84 -12.81
C ASP A 36 8.51 16.26 -13.39
N ILE A 37 8.43 17.25 -12.50
CA ILE A 37 8.34 18.67 -12.89
C ILE A 37 9.73 19.27 -13.18
N SER A 38 10.82 18.62 -12.76
CA SER A 38 12.17 19.18 -12.85
C SER A 38 13.29 18.17 -13.15
N GLY A 39 12.99 17.02 -13.77
CA GLY A 39 13.94 15.90 -13.88
C GLY A 39 14.15 15.17 -12.54
N SER A 40 13.22 15.37 -11.62
CA SER A 40 13.18 14.82 -10.26
C SER A 40 11.76 14.33 -10.03
N GLN A 41 11.59 13.02 -9.85
CA GLN A 41 10.31 12.46 -9.44
C GLN A 41 10.03 12.91 -8.01
N THR A 42 9.17 13.89 -7.85
CA THR A 42 8.83 14.49 -6.55
C THR A 42 7.44 14.01 -6.14
N LEU A 43 7.29 13.62 -4.88
CA LEU A 43 5.97 13.33 -4.32
C LEU A 43 5.36 14.65 -3.84
N PHE A 44 4.18 14.95 -4.34
CA PHE A 44 3.45 16.16 -4.06
C PHE A 44 2.14 15.87 -3.32
N TYR A 45 1.65 16.88 -2.63
CA TYR A 45 0.28 16.92 -2.18
C TYR A 45 -0.34 18.31 -2.33
N ARG A 46 -1.67 18.31 -2.36
CA ARG A 46 -2.50 19.51 -2.27
C ARG A 46 -3.77 19.19 -1.50
N PHE A 47 -4.45 20.23 -1.04
CA PHE A 47 -5.70 20.09 -0.33
C PHE A 47 -6.69 21.19 -0.71
N ALA A 48 -7.98 20.88 -0.60
CA ALA A 48 -9.05 21.83 -0.92
C ALA A 48 -10.34 21.47 -0.18
N GLY A 49 -11.24 22.45 0.00
CA GLY A 49 -12.56 22.22 0.62
C GLY A 49 -13.55 21.41 -0.24
N SER A 50 -13.22 21.14 -1.51
CA SER A 50 -14.05 20.32 -2.40
C SER A 50 -13.20 19.53 -3.39
N ILE A 51 -13.73 18.40 -3.89
CA ILE A 51 -13.09 17.62 -4.95
C ILE A 51 -12.93 18.46 -6.23
N ALA A 52 -13.91 19.31 -6.56
CA ALA A 52 -13.84 20.15 -7.76
C ALA A 52 -12.64 21.10 -7.71
N ALA A 53 -12.43 21.79 -6.59
CA ALA A 53 -11.25 22.63 -6.39
C ALA A 53 -9.94 21.82 -6.33
N LEU A 54 -9.99 20.59 -5.80
CA LEU A 54 -8.86 19.66 -5.74
C LEU A 54 -8.41 19.14 -7.10
N VAL A 55 -9.22 19.23 -8.17
CA VAL A 55 -8.87 18.70 -9.50
C VAL A 55 -8.81 19.78 -10.58
N ASP A 56 -9.06 21.04 -10.23
CA ASP A 56 -9.00 22.16 -11.14
C ASP A 56 -7.56 22.38 -11.65
N ALA A 57 -7.37 22.23 -12.96
CA ALA A 57 -6.08 22.36 -13.63
C ALA A 57 -5.48 23.77 -13.51
N SER A 58 -6.33 24.79 -13.35
CA SER A 58 -5.89 26.19 -13.23
C SER A 58 -5.40 26.54 -11.82
N SER A 59 -5.73 25.72 -10.82
CA SER A 59 -5.35 25.93 -9.41
C SER A 59 -4.04 25.22 -9.02
N HIS A 60 -3.30 24.67 -10.00
CA HIS A 60 -2.05 23.92 -9.81
C HIS A 60 -0.89 24.72 -9.16
N GLN A 61 -1.12 25.94 -8.68
CA GLN A 61 -0.06 26.83 -8.20
C GLN A 61 0.29 26.68 -6.71
N ALA A 62 -0.53 25.99 -5.90
CA ALA A 62 -0.21 25.71 -4.49
C ALA A 62 0.06 24.21 -4.29
N VAL A 63 1.18 23.75 -4.85
CA VAL A 63 1.65 22.37 -4.70
C VAL A 63 2.68 22.34 -3.56
N ASN A 64 2.48 21.42 -2.61
CA ASN A 64 3.39 21.25 -1.49
C ASN A 64 4.24 19.99 -1.71
N PRO A 65 5.57 20.06 -1.57
CA PRO A 65 6.40 18.87 -1.60
C PRO A 65 6.09 18.01 -0.37
N ALA A 66 5.76 16.74 -0.60
CA ALA A 66 5.77 15.72 0.44
C ALA A 66 7.19 15.17 0.62
N HIS A 67 7.96 15.04 -0.47
CA HIS A 67 9.37 14.63 -0.48
C HIS A 67 10.00 15.03 -1.83
N SER A 68 11.25 15.48 -1.84
CA SER A 68 11.86 16.20 -2.97
C SER A 68 13.13 15.59 -3.58
N ASP A 69 13.51 14.35 -3.24
CA ASP A 69 14.70 13.75 -3.84
C ASP A 69 14.44 13.15 -5.23
N SER A 70 15.39 13.37 -6.14
CA SER A 70 15.33 13.02 -7.56
C SER A 70 15.37 11.52 -7.90
N GLN A 71 15.33 10.67 -6.88
CA GLN A 71 15.47 9.23 -6.99
C GLN A 71 14.24 8.47 -6.51
N PHE A 72 13.15 9.21 -6.27
CA PHE A 72 11.85 8.61 -6.05
C PHE A 72 11.43 7.84 -7.32
N GLY A 73 11.01 6.59 -7.18
CA GLY A 73 10.24 5.94 -8.23
C GLY A 73 8.75 6.27 -8.09
N ASP A 74 7.93 5.71 -8.98
CA ASP A 74 6.48 5.56 -8.82
C ASP A 74 6.05 4.65 -7.64
N ASN A 75 7.00 4.29 -6.77
CA ASN A 75 6.92 3.26 -5.73
C ASN A 75 6.78 3.86 -4.32
N TYR A 76 5.57 4.28 -4.00
CA TYR A 76 5.20 4.79 -2.67
C TYR A 76 3.83 4.28 -2.23
N ASP A 77 3.51 4.44 -0.95
CA ASP A 77 2.13 4.43 -0.47
C ASP A 77 1.94 5.51 0.59
N VAL A 78 0.70 5.97 0.71
CA VAL A 78 0.27 6.99 1.66
C VAL A 78 -0.87 6.41 2.48
N LEU A 79 -0.87 6.67 3.79
CA LEU A 79 -1.97 6.25 4.65
C LEU A 79 -2.29 7.35 5.68
N PHE A 80 -3.56 7.75 5.69
CA PHE A 80 -4.09 8.65 6.71
C PHE A 80 -4.45 7.86 7.98
N ASP A 81 -3.86 8.26 9.09
CA ASP A 81 -4.10 7.79 10.44
C ASP A 81 -5.09 8.76 11.11
N ALA A 82 -6.38 8.48 10.95
CA ALA A 82 -7.44 9.36 11.42
C ALA A 82 -7.50 9.50 12.95
N ASP A 83 -7.24 8.42 13.70
CA ASP A 83 -7.38 8.45 15.16
C ASP A 83 -6.31 9.29 15.84
N HIS A 84 -5.14 9.43 15.22
CA HIS A 84 -4.04 10.24 15.75
C HIS A 84 -3.79 11.52 14.96
N ASP A 85 -4.60 11.77 13.92
CA ASP A 85 -4.51 12.95 13.09
C ASP A 85 -3.16 13.11 12.36
N ARG A 86 -2.70 12.02 11.72
CA ARG A 86 -1.38 11.93 11.07
C ARG A 86 -1.47 11.33 9.67
N VAL A 87 -0.44 11.51 8.88
CA VAL A 87 -0.27 10.82 7.59
C VAL A 87 1.09 10.14 7.55
N GLY A 88 1.13 8.88 7.12
CA GLY A 88 2.36 8.16 6.86
C GLY A 88 2.66 8.11 5.36
N ILE A 89 3.93 8.20 5.00
CA ILE A 89 4.42 7.94 3.64
C ILE A 89 5.54 6.91 3.73
N ALA A 90 5.44 5.85 2.94
CA ALA A 90 6.53 4.92 2.69
C ALA A 90 6.91 5.00 1.23
N TRP A 91 8.20 4.96 0.95
CA TRP A 91 8.71 4.99 -0.41
C TRP A 91 10.03 4.28 -0.51
N MET A 92 10.45 4.03 -1.74
CA MET A 92 11.73 3.41 -2.02
C MET A 92 12.53 4.26 -2.97
N THR A 93 13.84 4.24 -2.76
CA THR A 93 14.78 4.89 -3.67
C THR A 93 15.21 3.92 -4.77
N ASN A 94 15.32 4.44 -5.98
CA ASN A 94 15.90 3.74 -7.13
C ASN A 94 17.35 4.21 -7.32
N ILE A 95 18.19 4.01 -6.29
CA ILE A 95 19.57 4.53 -6.27
C ILE A 95 20.40 3.87 -7.39
N GLU A 96 20.49 2.53 -7.41
CA GLU A 96 21.22 1.74 -8.41
C GLU A 96 20.66 0.31 -8.45
N ALA A 97 20.92 -0.47 -9.52
CA ALA A 97 20.62 -1.90 -9.53
C ALA A 97 21.32 -2.56 -8.33
N ASN A 98 20.55 -3.10 -7.38
CA ASN A 98 21.01 -3.64 -6.11
C ASN A 98 21.31 -2.68 -4.95
N ALA A 99 20.78 -1.46 -4.97
CA ALA A 99 20.95 -0.51 -3.87
C ALA A 99 19.64 0.13 -3.38
N SER A 100 18.47 -0.42 -3.71
CA SER A 100 17.18 0.15 -3.27
C SER A 100 17.03 0.08 -1.75
N ARG A 101 16.56 1.18 -1.16
CA ARG A 101 16.31 1.33 0.28
C ARG A 101 14.87 1.74 0.53
N LEU A 102 14.30 1.25 1.62
CA LEU A 102 12.94 1.57 2.06
C LEU A 102 12.96 2.64 3.15
N TYR A 103 12.22 3.71 2.90
CA TYR A 103 12.09 4.85 3.80
C TYR A 103 10.65 5.05 4.24
N PHE A 104 10.52 5.72 5.37
CA PHE A 104 9.24 6.10 5.93
C PHE A 104 9.34 7.44 6.65
N LYS A 105 8.25 8.22 6.62
CA LYS A 105 8.09 9.39 7.48
C LYS A 105 6.64 9.65 7.81
N ILE A 106 6.44 10.46 8.84
CA ILE A 106 5.13 10.87 9.32
C ILE A 106 4.97 12.37 9.16
N GLY A 107 3.81 12.78 8.66
CA GLY A 107 3.33 14.16 8.69
C GLY A 107 2.27 14.35 9.76
N THR A 108 2.29 15.53 10.38
CA THR A 108 1.20 16.03 11.24
C THR A 108 0.50 17.18 10.53
N PHE A 109 -0.81 17.26 10.62
CA PHE A 109 -1.55 18.33 9.95
C PHE A 109 -1.46 19.64 10.74
N ALA A 110 -1.11 20.71 10.04
CA ALA A 110 -1.17 22.07 10.57
C ALA A 110 -2.60 22.64 10.49
N SER A 111 -2.82 23.76 11.20
CA SER A 111 -4.13 24.43 11.25
C SER A 111 -4.56 25.06 9.93
N ASP A 112 -3.61 25.38 9.05
CA ASP A 112 -3.87 25.95 7.71
C ASP A 112 -4.13 24.87 6.64
N GLY A 113 -4.12 23.59 7.04
CA GLY A 113 -4.30 22.44 6.17
C GLY A 113 -3.00 21.88 5.59
N THR A 114 -1.86 22.56 5.74
CA THR A 114 -0.55 22.02 5.36
C THR A 114 -0.13 20.86 6.27
N ILE A 115 0.96 20.18 5.90
CA ILE A 115 1.49 19.02 6.60
C ILE A 115 2.91 19.33 7.05
N ASN A 116 3.14 19.29 8.35
CA ASN A 116 4.46 19.36 8.96
C ASN A 116 5.07 17.96 8.94
N TRP A 117 6.01 17.74 8.02
CA TRP A 117 6.74 16.48 7.90
C TRP A 117 7.80 16.35 8.99
N GLY A 118 7.79 15.21 9.68
CA GLY A 118 8.88 14.81 10.56
C GLY A 118 10.08 14.27 9.79
N GLU A 119 11.11 13.92 10.54
CA GLU A 119 12.35 13.33 10.02
C GLU A 119 12.08 12.01 9.28
N GLU A 120 12.92 11.75 8.29
CA GLU A 120 12.88 10.53 7.50
C GLU A 120 13.57 9.40 8.27
N SER A 121 12.95 8.21 8.25
CA SER A 121 13.46 7.01 8.91
C SER A 121 13.76 5.94 7.88
N LEU A 122 14.95 5.36 7.97
CA LEU A 122 15.32 4.17 7.20
C LEU A 122 14.65 2.95 7.85
N VAL A 123 13.85 2.22 7.07
CA VAL A 123 13.03 1.10 7.57
C VAL A 123 13.83 -0.21 7.67
N ASP A 124 14.76 -0.39 6.75
CA ASP A 124 15.69 -1.52 6.73
C ASP A 124 17.09 -0.98 6.34
N PRO A 125 18.13 -1.20 7.15
CA PRO A 125 19.49 -0.81 6.80
C PRO A 125 20.08 -1.60 5.63
N GLN A 126 19.53 -2.78 5.30
CA GLN A 126 19.96 -3.57 4.16
C GLN A 126 19.44 -2.99 2.85
N ALA A 127 20.32 -2.92 1.85
CA ALA A 127 19.95 -2.58 0.49
C ALA A 127 19.70 -3.86 -0.31
N TYR A 128 18.71 -3.85 -1.19
CA TYR A 128 18.29 -5.06 -1.90
C TYR A 128 18.30 -4.88 -3.43
N PRO A 129 18.46 -6.00 -4.18
CA PRO A 129 18.41 -6.06 -5.65
C PRO A 129 17.27 -5.26 -6.26
N GLU A 130 16.06 -5.51 -5.75
CA GLU A 130 14.84 -4.86 -6.21
C GLU A 130 13.78 -4.99 -5.11
N PHE A 131 13.17 -3.86 -4.78
CA PHE A 131 11.93 -3.82 -4.04
C PHE A 131 10.87 -3.14 -4.90
N ASP A 132 9.61 -3.57 -4.74
CA ASP A 132 8.51 -2.95 -5.47
C ASP A 132 7.24 -2.82 -4.61
N ASN A 133 6.52 -1.71 -4.80
CA ASN A 133 5.20 -1.43 -4.26
C ASN A 133 5.06 -1.55 -2.72
N PRO A 134 5.62 -0.62 -1.92
CA PRO A 134 5.31 -0.57 -0.50
C PRO A 134 3.82 -0.32 -0.27
N VAL A 135 3.27 -0.92 0.78
CA VAL A 135 1.88 -0.75 1.22
C VAL A 135 1.89 -0.48 2.72
N LEU A 136 1.31 0.65 3.11
CA LEU A 136 1.20 1.12 4.48
C LEU A 136 -0.07 0.66 5.19
N GLY A 137 0.07 0.49 6.50
CA GLY A 137 -0.96 -0.02 7.38
C GLY A 137 -0.70 0.39 8.80
N ARG A 138 -1.77 0.39 9.59
CA ARG A 138 -1.75 0.87 10.96
C ARG A 138 -2.59 -0.03 11.86
N SER A 139 -2.03 -0.40 13.01
CA SER A 139 -2.72 -1.12 14.09
C SER A 139 -3.53 -0.17 14.98
N ALA A 140 -4.50 -0.63 15.78
CA ALA A 140 -5.29 0.26 16.64
C ALA A 140 -4.45 1.17 17.56
N SER A 141 -3.33 0.71 18.10
CA SER A 141 -2.42 1.51 18.93
C SER A 141 -1.57 2.53 18.18
N GLY A 142 -1.69 2.61 16.85
CA GLY A 142 -0.94 3.56 16.04
C GLY A 142 0.43 3.06 15.56
N ARG A 143 0.75 1.76 15.73
CA ARG A 143 1.95 1.17 15.12
C ARG A 143 1.77 1.05 13.61
N TRP A 144 2.84 1.33 12.88
CA TRP A 144 2.88 1.26 11.43
C TRP A 144 3.43 -0.08 10.95
N GLY A 145 2.85 -0.62 9.89
CA GLY A 145 3.34 -1.79 9.19
C GLY A 145 3.53 -1.47 7.71
N ILE A 146 4.67 -1.87 7.17
CA ILE A 146 5.00 -1.75 5.75
C ILE A 146 5.14 -3.14 5.18
N PHE A 147 4.46 -3.39 4.07
CA PHE A 147 4.55 -4.65 3.34
C PHE A 147 4.86 -4.35 1.89
N LEU A 148 5.67 -5.18 1.27
CA LEU A 148 6.16 -4.94 -0.08
C LEU A 148 6.67 -6.21 -0.74
N LYS A 149 6.80 -6.16 -2.06
CA LYS A 149 7.43 -7.21 -2.86
C LYS A 149 8.95 -7.01 -2.79
N ARG A 150 9.70 -8.04 -2.43
CA ARG A 150 11.16 -8.06 -2.44
C ARG A 150 11.67 -9.12 -3.40
N THR A 151 12.57 -8.77 -4.30
CA THR A 151 13.30 -9.78 -5.08
C THR A 151 14.42 -10.36 -4.20
N GLY A 152 14.48 -11.69 -4.10
CA GLY A 152 15.49 -12.42 -3.35
C GLY A 152 16.90 -12.19 -3.88
N ASP A 153 17.89 -12.66 -3.13
CA ASP A 153 19.32 -12.43 -3.40
C ASP A 153 19.78 -13.04 -4.74
N ASP A 154 19.02 -14.00 -5.29
CA ASP A 154 19.24 -14.63 -6.59
C ASP A 154 18.62 -13.87 -7.77
N GLY A 155 17.92 -12.75 -7.51
CA GLY A 155 17.25 -11.94 -8.53
C GLY A 155 15.99 -12.57 -9.13
N ALA A 156 15.56 -13.75 -8.68
CA ALA A 156 14.55 -14.56 -9.37
C ALA A 156 13.21 -14.68 -8.62
N ILE A 157 13.22 -14.58 -7.28
CA ILE A 157 12.04 -14.87 -6.45
C ILE A 157 11.55 -13.61 -5.74
N ALA A 158 10.33 -13.20 -6.03
CA ALA A 158 9.64 -12.14 -5.32
C ALA A 158 8.98 -12.68 -4.04
N VAL A 159 9.50 -12.33 -2.86
CA VAL A 159 8.94 -12.69 -1.55
C VAL A 159 8.22 -11.49 -0.93
N PRO A 160 7.08 -11.70 -0.23
CA PRO A 160 6.51 -10.66 0.61
C PRO A 160 7.47 -10.37 1.78
N PHE A 161 7.80 -9.10 1.94
CA PHE A 161 8.53 -8.57 3.09
C PHE A 161 7.57 -7.81 4.00
N TYR A 162 7.87 -7.81 5.31
CA TYR A 162 7.20 -6.93 6.23
C TYR A 162 8.17 -6.31 7.25
N SER A 163 7.91 -5.05 7.57
CA SER A 163 8.53 -4.36 8.70
C SER A 163 7.45 -3.63 9.49
N ALA A 164 7.63 -3.56 10.80
CA ALA A 164 6.71 -2.85 11.67
C ALA A 164 7.46 -1.95 12.64
N SER A 165 6.88 -0.77 12.89
CA SER A 165 7.41 0.15 13.89
C SER A 165 7.27 -0.47 15.28
N THR A 166 8.22 -0.18 16.16
CA THR A 166 8.08 -0.55 17.57
C THR A 166 6.93 0.22 18.24
N ALA A 167 6.72 -0.03 19.55
CA ALA A 167 5.59 0.46 20.33
C ALA A 167 5.43 1.99 20.35
N THR A 168 6.43 2.76 19.91
CA THR A 168 6.35 4.21 19.81
C THR A 168 6.00 4.62 18.37
N PRO A 169 4.77 5.09 18.10
CA PRO A 169 4.40 5.57 16.78
C PRO A 169 5.34 6.68 16.30
N GLY A 170 6.07 6.43 15.21
CA GLY A 170 6.96 7.42 14.61
C GLY A 170 8.36 7.54 15.19
N SER A 171 8.80 6.61 16.06
CA SER A 171 10.17 6.67 16.61
C SER A 171 11.28 6.35 15.62
N GLY A 172 10.94 5.91 14.40
CA GLY A 172 11.94 5.43 13.44
C GLY A 172 12.57 4.09 13.83
N ASP A 173 12.15 3.49 14.94
CA ASP A 173 12.61 2.16 15.33
C ASP A 173 11.78 1.11 14.59
N TRP A 174 12.44 0.46 13.64
CA TRP A 174 11.88 -0.63 12.87
C TRP A 174 12.44 -1.95 13.36
N GLN A 175 11.58 -2.93 13.54
CA GLN A 175 12.02 -4.30 13.73
C GLN A 175 11.98 -5.00 12.38
N ASP A 176 13.16 -5.31 11.84
CA ASP A 176 13.26 -6.34 10.82
C ASP A 176 12.79 -7.66 11.44
N ARG A 177 11.74 -8.22 10.87
CA ARG A 177 11.13 -9.46 11.35
C ARG A 177 11.29 -10.62 10.36
N GLY A 178 12.25 -10.51 9.44
CA GLY A 178 12.84 -11.64 8.76
C GLY A 178 12.37 -11.89 7.33
N ASN A 179 13.29 -12.48 6.57
CA ASN A 179 13.32 -12.60 5.11
C ASN A 179 12.27 -13.50 4.45
N GLN A 180 11.37 -14.13 5.21
CA GLN A 180 10.47 -15.11 4.62
C GLN A 180 9.16 -15.09 5.39
N VAL A 181 8.10 -14.58 4.76
CA VAL A 181 6.76 -15.07 5.10
C VAL A 181 6.76 -16.56 4.72
N PRO A 182 6.70 -17.50 5.68
CA PRO A 182 6.78 -18.92 5.35
C PRO A 182 5.65 -19.34 4.39
N GLY A 183 5.77 -20.45 3.68
CA GLY A 183 4.84 -20.78 2.57
C GLY A 183 5.20 -20.06 1.28
N ASP A 184 6.50 -20.00 1.03
CA ASP A 184 7.18 -19.57 -0.19
C ASP A 184 6.33 -19.94 -1.43
N PRO A 185 5.88 -18.97 -2.24
CA PRO A 185 5.19 -19.27 -3.48
C PRO A 185 6.21 -19.88 -4.43
N GLY A 186 6.39 -21.20 -4.40
CA GLY A 186 7.27 -21.91 -5.32
C GLY A 186 7.11 -21.39 -6.75
N GLY A 187 8.15 -20.74 -7.27
CA GLY A 187 8.20 -20.22 -8.65
C GLY A 187 8.65 -18.76 -8.78
N SER A 188 9.23 -18.44 -9.94
CA SER A 188 9.56 -17.08 -10.35
C SER A 188 8.27 -16.32 -10.65
N TYR A 189 7.97 -15.28 -9.86
CA TYR A 189 6.80 -14.42 -10.09
C TYR A 189 7.22 -12.95 -10.12
N ALA A 190 7.36 -12.42 -11.33
CA ALA A 190 7.72 -11.03 -11.58
C ALA A 190 6.62 -10.02 -11.20
N ALA A 191 5.35 -10.44 -11.12
CA ALA A 191 4.26 -9.57 -10.68
C ALA A 191 3.56 -10.18 -9.47
N TYR A 192 3.57 -9.45 -8.36
CA TYR A 192 2.89 -9.85 -7.13
C TYR A 192 2.36 -8.59 -6.47
N ARG A 193 1.11 -8.64 -5.98
CA ARG A 193 0.48 -7.54 -5.25
C ARG A 193 0.24 -7.96 -3.81
N ILE A 194 0.56 -7.05 -2.91
CA ILE A 194 0.20 -7.12 -1.51
C ILE A 194 -0.91 -6.11 -1.28
N SER A 195 -1.85 -6.48 -0.44
CA SER A 195 -2.75 -5.55 0.20
C SER A 195 -2.76 -5.82 1.69
N GLN A 196 -3.25 -4.85 2.44
CA GLN A 196 -3.35 -5.01 3.88
C GLN A 196 -4.40 -4.11 4.51
N VAL A 197 -4.79 -4.47 5.73
CA VAL A 197 -5.74 -3.71 6.53
C VAL A 197 -5.48 -3.91 8.01
N GLY A 198 -5.63 -2.86 8.82
CA GLY A 198 -5.61 -2.99 10.27
C GLY A 198 -6.91 -3.59 10.78
N LEU A 199 -6.82 -4.62 11.61
CA LEU A 199 -7.98 -5.28 12.21
C LEU A 199 -8.42 -4.58 13.50
N ASN A 200 -9.53 -5.03 14.08
CA ASN A 200 -9.89 -4.63 15.44
C ASN A 200 -8.78 -5.01 16.43
N GLY A 201 -8.38 -4.05 17.25
CA GLY A 201 -7.23 -4.18 18.13
C GLY A 201 -5.92 -3.97 17.37
N ASP A 202 -4.86 -4.62 17.84
CA ASP A 202 -3.50 -4.24 17.50
C ASP A 202 -2.90 -4.98 16.31
N ASP A 203 -3.75 -5.66 15.56
CA ASP A 203 -3.37 -6.63 14.54
C ASP A 203 -3.48 -6.05 13.14
N LEU A 204 -2.64 -6.54 12.23
CA LEU A 204 -2.72 -6.25 10.80
C LEU A 204 -3.02 -7.53 10.04
N LEU A 205 -3.82 -7.44 8.97
CA LEU A 205 -4.03 -8.53 8.04
C LEU A 205 -3.29 -8.24 6.74
N LEU A 206 -2.37 -9.12 6.39
CA LEU A 206 -1.67 -9.13 5.11
C LEU A 206 -2.46 -10.00 4.16
N ILE A 207 -2.69 -9.53 2.95
CA ILE A 207 -3.41 -10.26 1.92
C ILE A 207 -2.58 -10.24 0.64
N TYR A 208 -2.38 -11.41 0.05
CA TYR A 208 -1.47 -11.54 -1.08
C TYR A 208 -1.76 -12.78 -1.94
N LYS A 209 -1.12 -12.89 -3.09
CA LYS A 209 -1.22 -14.06 -3.98
C LYS A 209 -0.25 -15.16 -3.51
N GLY A 210 -0.70 -16.28 -2.99
CA GLY A 210 0.16 -17.41 -2.65
C GLY A 210 0.56 -18.30 -3.83
N GLU A 211 1.17 -19.44 -3.50
CA GLU A 211 1.45 -20.53 -4.43
C GLU A 211 0.18 -20.95 -5.20
N ASN A 212 0.35 -21.47 -6.41
CA ASN A 212 -0.74 -21.93 -7.28
C ASN A 212 -1.79 -20.86 -7.55
N ARG A 213 -1.38 -19.59 -7.47
CA ARG A 213 -2.23 -18.41 -7.68
C ARG A 213 -3.37 -18.32 -6.66
N THR A 214 -3.20 -18.86 -5.47
CA THR A 214 -4.21 -18.76 -4.41
C THR A 214 -4.24 -17.36 -3.78
N LEU A 215 -5.33 -16.99 -3.13
CA LEU A 215 -5.35 -15.80 -2.27
C LEU A 215 -5.02 -16.22 -0.84
N VAL A 216 -4.04 -15.58 -0.22
CA VAL A 216 -3.57 -15.89 1.13
C VAL A 216 -3.74 -14.68 2.03
N ALA A 217 -4.21 -14.94 3.26
CA ALA A 217 -4.18 -13.99 4.35
C ALA A 217 -3.24 -14.47 5.47
N ARG A 218 -2.51 -13.54 6.08
CA ARG A 218 -1.76 -13.78 7.32
C ARG A 218 -2.02 -12.64 8.29
N ARG A 219 -2.26 -12.99 9.55
CA ARG A 219 -2.50 -12.02 10.63
C ARG A 219 -1.21 -11.75 11.37
N TRP A 220 -0.79 -10.49 11.41
CA TRP A 220 0.27 -10.02 12.30
C TRP A 220 -0.35 -9.57 13.62
N ASN A 221 0.17 -10.08 14.74
CA ASN A 221 -0.36 -9.79 16.09
C ASN A 221 0.45 -8.73 16.85
N GLY A 222 1.31 -7.99 16.15
CA GLY A 222 2.25 -7.06 16.77
C GLY A 222 3.65 -7.62 17.05
N THR A 223 3.83 -8.95 17.01
CA THR A 223 5.13 -9.60 17.27
C THR A 223 5.54 -10.57 16.17
N SER A 224 4.60 -11.34 15.63
CA SER A 224 4.85 -12.33 14.58
C SER A 224 3.69 -12.42 13.59
N LEU A 225 3.97 -12.98 12.41
CA LEU A 225 2.93 -13.40 11.46
C LEU A 225 2.42 -14.80 11.85
N GLY A 226 1.10 -14.92 11.96
CA GLY A 226 0.43 -16.19 12.14
C GLY A 226 0.37 -17.04 10.87
N ASP A 227 -0.26 -18.21 11.01
CA ASP A 227 -0.43 -19.19 9.93
C ASP A 227 -1.19 -18.63 8.72
N PRO A 228 -0.86 -19.11 7.50
CA PRO A 228 -1.54 -18.68 6.29
C PRO A 228 -2.97 -19.21 6.26
N LYS A 229 -3.90 -18.37 5.81
CA LYS A 229 -5.27 -18.75 5.45
C LYS A 229 -5.48 -18.57 3.97
N VAL A 230 -5.69 -19.69 3.29
CA VAL A 230 -5.80 -19.77 1.85
C VAL A 230 -7.27 -19.78 1.48
N ALA A 231 -7.68 -18.89 0.57
CA ALA A 231 -8.97 -18.97 -0.06
C ALA A 231 -8.87 -19.87 -1.31
N GLU A 232 -9.92 -20.65 -1.56
CA GLU A 232 -10.03 -21.53 -2.73
C GLU A 232 -10.37 -20.74 -4.02
N VAL A 233 -9.66 -19.64 -4.27
CA VAL A 233 -9.77 -18.83 -5.49
C VAL A 233 -8.43 -18.80 -6.21
N ASN A 234 -8.47 -18.82 -7.54
CA ASN A 234 -7.29 -18.66 -8.37
C ASN A 234 -7.24 -17.22 -8.89
N ILE A 235 -6.25 -16.43 -8.49
CA ILE A 235 -6.16 -15.00 -8.76
C ILE A 235 -4.94 -14.66 -9.60
N ARG A 236 -5.09 -13.72 -10.53
CA ARG A 236 -3.94 -13.20 -11.27
C ARG A 236 -3.19 -12.16 -10.45
N GLU A 237 -1.92 -12.04 -10.76
CA GLU A 237 -0.85 -11.26 -10.11
C GLU A 237 -1.12 -9.79 -9.80
N GLN A 238 -2.19 -9.19 -10.35
CA GLN A 238 -2.46 -7.76 -10.25
C GLN A 238 -3.90 -7.42 -9.83
N THR A 239 -4.62 -8.36 -9.23
CA THR A 239 -6.09 -8.29 -9.22
C THR A 239 -6.75 -8.17 -7.85
N ILE A 240 -6.00 -7.93 -6.78
CA ILE A 240 -6.56 -7.77 -5.43
C ILE A 240 -6.95 -6.30 -5.23
N SER A 241 -8.22 -6.02 -4.89
CA SER A 241 -8.65 -4.67 -4.52
C SER A 241 -8.10 -4.25 -3.16
N ALA A 242 -8.15 -2.95 -2.86
CA ALA A 242 -8.00 -2.51 -1.48
C ALA A 242 -9.08 -3.17 -0.59
N PRO A 243 -8.70 -3.81 0.53
CA PRO A 243 -9.64 -4.39 1.47
C PRO A 243 -10.34 -3.29 2.28
N VAL A 244 -11.58 -3.58 2.69
CA VAL A 244 -12.38 -2.74 3.58
C VAL A 244 -12.86 -3.56 4.76
N ILE A 245 -13.02 -2.94 5.93
CA ILE A 245 -13.50 -3.62 7.13
C ILE A 245 -14.93 -3.19 7.44
N ASP A 246 -15.77 -4.18 7.74
CA ASP A 246 -17.13 -3.93 8.24
C ASP A 246 -17.14 -3.67 9.76
N SER A 247 -18.27 -3.21 10.28
CA SER A 247 -18.46 -2.96 11.72
C SER A 247 -18.29 -4.19 12.61
N ALA A 248 -18.36 -5.40 12.05
CA ALA A 248 -18.13 -6.64 12.78
C ALA A 248 -16.65 -7.07 12.75
N GLY A 249 -15.77 -6.29 12.12
CA GLY A 249 -14.35 -6.58 11.98
C GLY A 249 -14.04 -7.58 10.87
N ASN A 250 -14.99 -7.92 10.00
CA ASN A 250 -14.70 -8.76 8.83
C ASN A 250 -14.04 -7.93 7.74
N VAL A 251 -13.10 -8.54 7.03
CA VAL A 251 -12.41 -7.90 5.91
C VAL A 251 -13.07 -8.32 4.61
N HIS A 252 -13.44 -7.36 3.78
CA HIS A 252 -14.02 -7.56 2.46
C HIS A 252 -13.06 -7.10 1.38
N LEU A 253 -12.98 -7.86 0.29
CA LEU A 253 -12.25 -7.44 -0.89
C LEU A 253 -12.84 -8.06 -2.15
N VAL A 254 -12.47 -7.50 -3.29
CA VAL A 254 -12.76 -8.06 -4.61
C VAL A 254 -11.46 -8.52 -5.24
N CYS A 255 -11.47 -9.71 -5.85
CA CYS A 255 -10.37 -10.16 -6.69
C CYS A 255 -10.86 -10.64 -8.06
N PHE A 256 -9.95 -10.75 -9.04
CA PHE A 256 -10.29 -11.23 -10.38
C PHE A 256 -9.58 -12.55 -10.71
N ASP A 257 -10.40 -13.54 -11.06
CA ASP A 257 -9.99 -14.84 -11.59
C ASP A 257 -10.11 -14.80 -13.11
N ASN A 258 -9.00 -14.98 -13.82
CA ASN A 258 -8.93 -14.89 -15.28
C ASN A 258 -8.75 -16.26 -15.96
N ARG A 259 -9.31 -17.34 -15.37
CA ARG A 259 -9.39 -18.64 -16.05
C ARG A 259 -10.29 -18.56 -17.28
N SER A 260 -10.55 -19.70 -17.93
CA SER A 260 -11.45 -19.84 -19.09
C SER A 260 -12.84 -19.23 -18.90
N ASN A 261 -13.23 -18.89 -17.67
CA ASN A 261 -14.41 -18.10 -17.35
C ASN A 261 -14.02 -16.93 -16.43
N PRO A 262 -13.65 -15.76 -16.98
CA PRO A 262 -13.20 -14.61 -16.19
C PRO A 262 -14.28 -14.08 -15.24
N ARG A 263 -13.95 -13.99 -13.96
CA ARG A 263 -14.89 -13.64 -12.88
C ARG A 263 -14.24 -12.75 -11.85
N PHE A 264 -15.01 -11.81 -11.35
CA PHE A 264 -14.72 -11.15 -10.10
C PHE A 264 -15.33 -11.97 -8.96
N HIS A 265 -14.59 -12.07 -7.86
CA HIS A 265 -15.03 -12.71 -6.63
C HIS A 265 -15.11 -11.66 -5.54
N HIS A 266 -16.24 -11.61 -4.83
CA HIS A 266 -16.35 -10.89 -3.57
C HIS A 266 -16.02 -11.85 -2.44
N LEU A 267 -14.91 -11.59 -1.74
CA LEU A 267 -14.47 -12.40 -0.61
C LEU A 267 -14.68 -11.65 0.70
N ARG A 268 -14.95 -12.43 1.74
CA ARG A 268 -14.94 -11.98 3.13
C ARG A 268 -14.01 -12.87 3.93
N TYR A 269 -13.03 -12.26 4.57
CA TYR A 269 -12.25 -12.89 5.63
C TYR A 269 -12.91 -12.59 6.98
N GLN A 270 -13.26 -13.65 7.69
CA GLN A 270 -13.91 -13.58 8.99
C GLN A 270 -12.85 -13.54 10.10
N SER A 271 -12.52 -12.34 10.58
CA SER A 271 -11.42 -12.13 11.54
C SER A 271 -11.59 -12.92 12.85
N ALA A 272 -12.83 -13.14 13.30
CA ALA A 272 -13.12 -13.92 14.50
C ALA A 272 -12.75 -15.41 14.36
N ASN A 273 -12.93 -15.97 13.15
CA ASN A 273 -12.75 -17.40 12.89
C ASN A 273 -11.50 -17.69 12.03
N ASN A 274 -10.79 -16.66 11.59
CA ASN A 274 -9.59 -16.77 10.76
C ASN A 274 -9.82 -17.61 9.49
N THR A 275 -10.91 -17.32 8.76
CA THR A 275 -11.38 -18.10 7.60
C THR A 275 -11.83 -17.21 6.45
N TRP A 276 -11.76 -17.72 5.23
CA TRP A 276 -12.28 -17.09 4.02
C TRP A 276 -13.67 -17.61 3.66
N LEU A 277 -14.52 -16.71 3.17
CA LEU A 277 -15.79 -17.02 2.53
C LEU A 277 -15.86 -16.33 1.17
N ILE A 278 -16.34 -17.04 0.16
CA ILE A 278 -16.72 -16.46 -1.13
C ILE A 278 -18.19 -16.06 -1.01
N LEU A 279 -18.47 -14.76 -1.04
CA LEU A 279 -19.82 -14.22 -0.91
C LEU A 279 -20.57 -14.22 -2.25
N GLY A 280 -19.83 -14.13 -3.35
CA GLY A 280 -20.38 -14.19 -4.69
C GLY A 280 -19.31 -14.14 -5.77
N SER A 281 -19.67 -14.62 -6.95
CA SER A 281 -18.86 -14.51 -8.16
C SER A 281 -19.71 -13.88 -9.26
N PHE A 282 -19.16 -12.89 -9.94
CA PHE A 282 -19.83 -12.21 -11.04
C PHE A 282 -18.92 -12.20 -12.26
N THR A 283 -19.44 -12.62 -13.39
CA THR A 283 -18.77 -12.50 -14.68
C THR A 283 -18.84 -11.05 -15.13
N SER A 284 -17.78 -10.53 -15.75
CA SER A 284 -17.94 -9.33 -16.57
C SER A 284 -19.05 -9.62 -17.59
N PRO A 285 -20.05 -8.74 -17.78
CA PRO A 285 -20.84 -8.77 -18.99
C PRO A 285 -19.84 -8.80 -20.16
N ALA A 286 -20.02 -9.71 -21.10
CA ALA A 286 -19.14 -9.82 -22.25
C ALA A 286 -18.95 -8.42 -22.87
N GLY A 287 -17.70 -7.97 -22.93
CA GLY A 287 -17.30 -6.84 -23.76
C GLY A 287 -17.14 -7.29 -25.20
#